data_AF-A0A7X3S0L4-F1
#
_entry.id   AF-A0A7X3S0L4-F1
#
_cell.length_a   1.000
_cell.length_b   1.000
_cell.length_c   1.000
_cell.angle_alpha   90.00
_cell.angle_beta   90.00
_cell.angle_gamma   90.00
#
_symmetry.space_group_name_H-M   'P 1'
#
loop_
_entity.id
_entity.type
_entity.pdbx_description
1 polymer ?
#
loop_
_entity_poly.entity_id
_entity_poly.type
_entity_poly.pdbx_seq_one_letter_code
_entity_poly.pdbx_strand_id
1 'polypeptide(L)'
;MLGLDEAHRLAAGMYRAFLVDRFAAHRGRDYDVLLATSQPEYADAFRAITGPDVPYHVVSGANMGEMMLGVFEDLLGRYPYVLISGSDMPRLEETVIDRARESLSSHDIVLVPAQDGAYNLIGMRKPHRIFDISRWSSGSELEETVALLRRRRITHEVLDEFRLLDIDTIEDLVQLMRGPETVDAPETNTFLTALDERLDFAD
;
A
#
# COMPACT_ATOMS: atom_id res chain seq x y z
N MET A 1 30.06 -6.36 -2.73
CA MET A 1 30.10 -7.61 -1.94
C MET A 1 29.01 -8.48 -2.50
N LEU A 2 29.32 -9.65 -3.07
CA LEU A 2 28.35 -10.49 -3.79
C LEU A 2 27.07 -10.80 -2.97
N GLY A 3 27.18 -10.95 -1.65
CA GLY A 3 26.03 -11.25 -0.77
C GLY A 3 25.01 -10.12 -0.64
N LEU A 4 25.44 -8.85 -0.61
CA LEU A 4 24.52 -7.71 -0.50
C LEU A 4 23.74 -7.50 -1.81
N ASP A 5 24.42 -7.65 -2.95
CA ASP A 5 23.80 -7.54 -4.27
C ASP A 5 22.80 -8.67 -4.53
N GLU A 6 23.02 -9.84 -3.92
CA GLU A 6 22.06 -10.95 -3.93
C GLU A 6 20.84 -10.67 -3.04
N ALA A 7 21.06 -10.16 -1.82
CA ALA A 7 19.97 -9.80 -0.91
C ALA A 7 19.04 -8.74 -1.54
N HIS A 8 19.60 -7.71 -2.17
CA HIS A 8 18.81 -6.70 -2.89
C HIS A 8 18.00 -7.29 -4.04
N ARG A 9 18.57 -8.25 -4.80
CA ARG A 9 17.85 -8.93 -5.89
C ARG A 9 16.72 -9.80 -5.38
N LEU A 10 16.90 -10.49 -4.26
CA LEU A 10 15.85 -11.28 -3.63
C LEU A 10 14.72 -10.37 -3.12
N ALA A 11 15.04 -9.29 -2.40
CA ALA A 11 14.04 -8.32 -1.96
C ALA A 11 13.26 -7.71 -3.14
N ALA A 12 13.94 -7.28 -4.20
CA ALA A 12 13.29 -6.75 -5.39
C ALA A 12 12.40 -7.79 -6.10
N GLY A 13 12.85 -9.06 -6.16
CA GLY A 13 12.05 -10.17 -6.69
C GLY A 13 10.78 -10.43 -5.89
N MET A 14 10.87 -10.33 -4.56
CA MET A 14 9.75 -10.48 -3.64
C MET A 14 8.71 -9.36 -3.84
N TYR A 15 9.11 -8.09 -3.76
CA TYR A 15 8.20 -6.96 -3.98
C TYR A 15 7.61 -6.95 -5.39
N ARG A 16 8.37 -7.44 -6.38
CA ARG A 16 7.84 -7.67 -7.73
C ARG A 16 6.68 -8.67 -7.71
N ALA A 17 6.84 -9.81 -7.04
CA ALA A 17 5.80 -10.84 -6.95
C ALA A 17 4.54 -10.28 -6.28
N PHE A 18 4.71 -9.53 -5.18
CA PHE A 18 3.60 -8.87 -4.48
C PHE A 18 2.80 -7.97 -5.42
N LEU A 19 3.50 -7.11 -6.17
CA LEU A 19 2.86 -6.20 -7.11
C LEU A 19 2.15 -6.94 -8.25
N VAL A 20 2.73 -8.00 -8.80
CA VAL A 20 2.08 -8.77 -9.89
C VAL A 20 0.72 -9.30 -9.42
N ASP A 21 0.68 -9.98 -8.28
CA ASP A 21 -0.56 -10.53 -7.73
C ASP A 21 -1.54 -9.43 -7.32
N ARG A 22 -1.04 -8.36 -6.69
CA ARG A 22 -1.84 -7.19 -6.30
C ARG A 22 -2.59 -6.60 -7.49
N PHE A 23 -1.89 -6.33 -8.59
CA PHE A 23 -2.51 -5.79 -9.79
C PHE A 23 -3.44 -6.81 -10.46
N ALA A 24 -3.10 -8.11 -10.46
CA ALA A 24 -3.96 -9.15 -11.01
C ALA A 24 -5.30 -9.26 -10.24
N ALA A 25 -5.27 -9.26 -8.91
CA ALA A 25 -6.45 -9.41 -8.05
C ALA A 25 -7.43 -8.23 -8.14
N HIS A 26 -6.90 -7.02 -8.36
CA HIS A 26 -7.66 -5.77 -8.34
C HIS A 26 -8.00 -5.23 -9.75
N ARG A 27 -7.46 -5.79 -10.83
CA ARG A 27 -7.79 -5.34 -12.20
C ARG A 27 -9.20 -5.79 -12.60
N GLY A 28 -9.90 -4.93 -13.34
CA GLY A 28 -11.22 -5.25 -13.91
C GLY A 28 -12.37 -5.24 -12.90
N ARG A 29 -12.14 -4.66 -11.72
CA ARG A 29 -13.15 -4.41 -10.69
C ARG A 29 -13.94 -3.14 -11.01
N ASP A 30 -14.87 -2.76 -10.14
CA ASP A 30 -15.70 -1.55 -10.29
C ASP A 30 -14.96 -0.24 -9.91
N TYR A 31 -13.63 -0.29 -9.85
CA TYR A 31 -12.72 0.83 -9.62
C TYR A 31 -11.48 0.73 -10.52
N ASP A 32 -10.89 1.88 -10.82
CA ASP A 32 -9.61 1.96 -11.54
C ASP A 32 -8.45 1.72 -10.58
N VAL A 33 -7.41 1.01 -11.06
CA VAL A 33 -6.16 0.79 -10.34
C VAL A 33 -5.04 1.48 -11.09
N LEU A 34 -4.28 2.33 -10.40
CA LEU A 34 -3.16 3.08 -10.95
C LEU A 34 -1.89 2.77 -10.18
N LEU A 35 -0.74 2.88 -10.84
CA LEU A 35 0.55 2.92 -10.17
C LEU A 35 1.01 4.36 -10.00
N ALA A 36 1.10 4.83 -8.76
CA ALA A 36 1.76 6.09 -8.43
C ALA A 36 3.26 5.87 -8.19
N THR A 37 4.14 6.63 -8.84
CA THR A 37 5.60 6.48 -8.67
C THR A 37 6.34 7.79 -8.83
N SER A 38 7.37 8.00 -8.02
CA SER A 38 8.32 9.11 -8.16
C SER A 38 9.49 8.81 -9.09
N GLN A 39 9.54 7.59 -9.65
CA GLN A 39 10.63 7.10 -10.49
C GLN A 39 10.12 6.76 -11.91
N PRO A 40 9.66 7.77 -12.68
CA PRO A 40 9.11 7.55 -14.02
C PRO A 40 10.10 6.93 -15.00
N GLU A 41 11.41 7.00 -14.73
CA GLU A 41 12.47 6.37 -15.52
C GLU A 41 12.38 4.84 -15.58
N TYR A 42 11.68 4.19 -14.64
CA TYR A 42 11.49 2.73 -14.61
C TYR A 42 10.14 2.29 -15.17
N ALA A 43 9.45 3.13 -15.94
CA ALA A 43 8.11 2.84 -16.46
C ALA A 43 8.00 1.52 -17.25
N ASP A 44 9.03 1.11 -17.99
CA ASP A 44 9.02 -0.17 -18.71
C ASP A 44 9.06 -1.38 -17.75
N ALA A 45 9.88 -1.29 -16.70
CA ALA A 45 9.96 -2.34 -15.68
C ALA A 45 8.63 -2.45 -14.92
N PHE A 46 8.04 -1.32 -14.54
CA PHE A 46 6.73 -1.32 -13.94
C PHE A 46 5.65 -1.86 -14.88
N ARG A 47 5.67 -1.55 -16.19
CA ARG A 47 4.65 -2.07 -17.14
C ARG A 47 4.71 -3.58 -17.25
N ALA A 48 5.90 -4.17 -17.14
CA ALA A 48 6.08 -5.61 -17.08
C ALA A 48 5.50 -6.24 -15.80
N ILE A 49 5.30 -5.46 -14.74
CA ILE A 49 4.71 -5.88 -13.46
C ILE A 49 3.20 -5.63 -13.46
N THR A 50 2.80 -4.40 -13.77
CA THR A 50 1.41 -3.93 -13.69
C THR A 50 0.59 -4.28 -14.91
N GLY A 51 1.17 -4.84 -15.97
CA GLY A 51 0.52 -4.99 -17.26
C GLY A 51 0.45 -3.67 -18.08
N PRO A 52 0.17 -3.78 -19.38
CA PRO A 52 0.29 -2.66 -20.33
C PRO A 52 -0.78 -1.58 -20.14
N ASP A 53 -1.94 -1.93 -19.60
CA ASP A 53 -3.12 -1.05 -19.56
C ASP A 53 -3.27 -0.30 -18.23
N VAL A 54 -2.41 -0.55 -17.24
CA VAL A 54 -2.47 0.15 -15.96
C VAL A 54 -1.94 1.59 -16.12
N PRO A 55 -2.74 2.62 -15.79
CA PRO A 55 -2.29 3.99 -15.84
C PRO A 55 -1.18 4.28 -14.82
N TYR A 56 -0.24 5.13 -15.25
CA TYR A 56 0.85 5.62 -14.42
C TYR A 56 0.54 7.03 -13.94
N HIS A 57 0.77 7.27 -12.66
CA HIS A 57 0.69 8.60 -12.08
C HIS A 57 2.05 8.98 -11.52
N VAL A 58 2.73 9.90 -12.20
CA VAL A 58 4.03 10.38 -11.74
C VAL A 58 3.81 11.34 -10.59
N VAL A 59 4.41 11.05 -9.44
CA VAL A 59 4.31 11.88 -8.24
C VAL A 59 5.63 12.53 -7.92
N SER A 60 5.58 13.74 -7.37
CA SER A 60 6.76 14.47 -6.91
C SER A 60 6.43 15.24 -5.65
N GLY A 61 7.38 15.30 -4.72
CA GLY A 61 7.25 16.02 -3.45
C GLY A 61 8.53 15.90 -2.65
N ALA A 62 8.73 16.76 -1.66
CA ALA A 62 9.91 16.70 -0.80
C ALA A 62 9.89 15.52 0.17
N ASN A 63 8.71 14.93 0.41
CA ASN A 63 8.49 13.80 1.29
C ASN A 63 7.25 12.98 0.86
N MET A 64 7.02 11.83 1.51
CA MET A 64 5.90 10.94 1.21
C MET A 64 4.53 11.62 1.36
N GLY A 65 4.36 12.43 2.40
CA GLY A 65 3.13 13.18 2.66
C GLY A 65 2.76 14.14 1.52
N GLU A 66 3.74 14.87 0.99
CA GLU A 66 3.56 15.75 -0.17
C GLU A 66 3.23 14.96 -1.45
N MET A 67 3.90 13.82 -1.67
CA MET A 67 3.60 12.95 -2.81
C MET A 67 2.16 12.41 -2.74
N MET A 68 1.73 11.90 -1.58
CA MET A 68 0.35 11.43 -1.38
C MET A 68 -0.68 12.56 -1.55
N LEU A 69 -0.40 13.76 -1.03
CA LEU A 69 -1.27 14.90 -1.22
C LEU A 69 -1.43 15.25 -2.71
N GLY A 70 -0.33 15.24 -3.47
CA GLY A 70 -0.35 15.46 -4.92
C GLY A 70 -1.26 14.48 -5.65
N VAL A 71 -1.20 13.20 -5.29
CA VAL A 71 -2.11 12.16 -5.85
C VAL A 71 -3.58 12.54 -5.61
N PHE A 72 -3.93 12.95 -4.39
CA PHE A 72 -5.30 13.36 -4.07
C PHE A 72 -5.71 14.63 -4.83
N GLU A 73 -4.85 15.64 -4.89
CA GLU A 73 -5.11 16.89 -5.61
C GLU A 73 -5.33 16.65 -7.12
N ASP A 74 -4.59 15.74 -7.73
CA ASP A 74 -4.64 15.45 -9.17
C ASP A 74 -5.76 14.47 -9.59
N LEU A 75 -6.16 13.56 -8.71
CA LEU A 75 -7.14 12.51 -9.03
C LEU A 75 -8.56 12.86 -8.56
N LEU A 76 -8.74 13.61 -7.49
CA LEU A 76 -10.09 13.93 -6.98
C LEU A 76 -10.90 14.90 -7.84
N GLY A 77 -10.28 15.50 -8.87
CA GLY A 77 -11.01 16.19 -9.94
C GLY A 77 -11.66 15.25 -10.97
N ARG A 78 -11.26 13.97 -10.99
CA ARG A 78 -11.68 12.93 -11.94
C ARG A 78 -12.41 11.77 -11.29
N TYR A 79 -12.15 11.53 -10.02
CA TYR A 79 -12.72 10.43 -9.24
C TYR A 79 -13.52 10.96 -8.04
N PRO A 80 -14.63 10.31 -7.67
CA PRO A 80 -15.43 10.72 -6.51
C PRO A 80 -14.69 10.51 -5.17
N TYR A 81 -13.76 9.56 -5.16
CA TYR A 81 -12.82 9.32 -4.08
C TYR A 81 -11.56 8.66 -4.64
N VAL A 82 -10.49 8.71 -3.87
CA VAL A 82 -9.21 8.06 -4.16
C VAL A 82 -8.80 7.29 -2.92
N LEU A 83 -8.28 6.08 -3.10
CA LEU A 83 -7.60 5.33 -2.06
C LEU A 83 -6.13 5.22 -2.45
N ILE A 84 -5.24 5.44 -1.50
CA ILE A 84 -3.80 5.20 -1.63
C ILE A 84 -3.46 4.08 -0.65
N SER A 85 -2.77 3.05 -1.14
CA SER A 85 -2.18 2.01 -0.30
C SER A 85 -0.70 1.83 -0.59
N GLY A 86 0.05 1.29 0.37
CA GLY A 86 1.39 0.75 0.16
C GLY A 86 1.42 -0.39 -0.87
N SER A 87 2.62 -0.71 -1.36
CA SER A 87 2.88 -1.78 -2.34
C SER A 87 3.52 -3.04 -1.73
N ASP A 88 3.93 -2.93 -0.48
CA ASP A 88 4.60 -3.91 0.39
C ASP A 88 3.63 -4.86 1.12
N MET A 89 2.35 -4.79 0.77
CA MET A 89 1.28 -5.64 1.32
C MET A 89 0.74 -6.61 0.26
N PRO A 90 1.21 -7.87 0.23
CA PRO A 90 0.76 -8.83 -0.78
C PRO A 90 -0.71 -9.23 -0.64
N ARG A 91 -1.29 -9.15 0.56
CA ARG A 91 -2.63 -9.70 0.88
C ARG A 91 -3.66 -8.64 1.25
N LEU A 92 -3.78 -7.58 0.45
CA LEU A 92 -4.86 -6.61 0.64
C LEU A 92 -6.14 -7.08 -0.08
N GLU A 93 -7.11 -7.53 0.71
CA GLU A 93 -8.38 -8.07 0.25
C GLU A 93 -9.31 -6.99 -0.33
N GLU A 94 -10.17 -7.40 -1.28
CA GLU A 94 -11.21 -6.54 -1.87
C GLU A 94 -12.22 -6.04 -0.82
N THR A 95 -12.47 -6.82 0.23
CA THR A 95 -13.33 -6.46 1.36
C THR A 95 -12.87 -5.17 2.06
N VAL A 96 -11.56 -4.94 2.16
CA VAL A 96 -10.99 -3.71 2.73
C VAL A 96 -11.32 -2.51 1.85
N ILE A 97 -11.22 -2.69 0.53
CA ILE A 97 -11.53 -1.65 -0.47
C ILE A 97 -13.03 -1.30 -0.40
N ASP A 98 -13.89 -2.30 -0.31
CA ASP A 98 -15.34 -2.11 -0.18
C ASP A 98 -15.72 -1.36 1.10
N ARG A 99 -15.12 -1.73 2.25
CA ARG A 99 -15.35 -1.04 3.51
C ARG A 99 -14.83 0.39 3.50
N ALA A 100 -13.66 0.63 2.89
CA ALA A 100 -13.13 1.98 2.70
C ALA A 100 -14.05 2.85 1.83
N ARG A 101 -14.56 2.29 0.73
CA ARG A 101 -15.54 2.95 -0.15
C ARG A 101 -16.85 3.27 0.58
N GLU A 102 -17.38 2.33 1.36
CA GLU A 102 -18.60 2.53 2.15
C GLU A 102 -18.41 3.64 3.18
N SER A 103 -17.28 3.67 3.89
CA SER A 103 -16.94 4.72 4.84
C SER A 103 -16.98 6.13 4.22
N LEU A 104 -16.38 6.26 3.03
CA LEU A 104 -16.31 7.53 2.29
C LEU A 104 -17.66 8.04 1.78
N SER A 105 -18.73 7.23 1.88
CA SER A 105 -20.10 7.71 1.63
C SER A 105 -20.58 8.72 2.69
N SER A 106 -20.02 8.66 3.90
CA SER A 106 -20.44 9.49 5.05
C SER A 106 -19.29 10.26 5.71
N HIS A 107 -18.03 9.89 5.44
CA HIS A 107 -16.83 10.53 5.97
C HIS A 107 -16.00 11.20 4.87
N ASP A 108 -15.22 12.22 5.22
CA ASP A 108 -14.31 12.88 4.29
C ASP A 108 -13.04 12.04 4.05
N ILE A 109 -12.62 11.28 5.06
CA ILE A 109 -11.37 10.50 5.10
C ILE A 109 -11.62 9.12 5.71
N VAL A 110 -10.96 8.10 5.19
CA VAL A 110 -10.88 6.77 5.82
C VAL A 110 -9.43 6.36 5.99
N LEU A 111 -9.11 5.71 7.11
CA LEU A 111 -7.78 5.19 7.42
C LEU A 111 -7.88 3.71 7.75
N VAL A 112 -6.98 2.90 7.21
CA VAL A 112 -6.84 1.48 7.57
C VAL A 112 -5.53 1.30 8.32
N PRO A 113 -5.57 0.91 9.60
CA PRO A 113 -4.37 0.79 10.41
C PRO A 113 -3.42 -0.31 9.93
N ALA A 114 -2.13 -0.03 10.10
CA ALA A 114 -1.04 -0.98 10.04
C ALA A 114 -0.94 -1.80 11.33
N GLN A 115 -0.13 -2.86 11.34
CA GLN A 115 0.22 -3.57 12.58
C GLN A 115 1.22 -2.82 13.46
N ASP A 116 2.02 -1.93 12.89
CA ASP A 116 3.10 -1.20 13.59
C ASP A 116 2.66 0.14 14.24
N GLY A 117 1.38 0.51 14.06
CA GLY A 117 0.80 1.77 14.56
C GLY A 117 0.69 2.89 13.52
N ALA A 118 1.20 2.67 12.30
CA ALA A 118 0.93 3.53 11.15
C ALA A 118 -0.44 3.23 10.51
N TYR A 119 -0.64 3.65 9.26
CA TYR A 119 -1.77 3.28 8.43
C TYR A 119 -1.30 3.01 7.00
N ASN A 120 -1.84 1.95 6.40
CA ASN A 120 -1.32 1.46 5.11
C ASN A 120 -2.29 1.68 3.97
N LEU A 121 -3.51 2.11 4.30
CA LEU A 121 -4.46 2.62 3.34
C LEU A 121 -5.07 3.91 3.87
N ILE A 122 -5.09 4.93 3.03
CA ILE A 122 -5.79 6.18 3.26
C ILE A 122 -6.69 6.49 2.07
N GLY A 123 -7.93 6.85 2.37
CA GLY A 123 -8.90 7.29 1.37
C GLY A 123 -9.39 8.70 1.63
N MET A 124 -9.65 9.45 0.57
CA MET A 124 -10.27 10.77 0.66
C MET A 124 -11.29 10.96 -0.46
N ARG A 125 -12.34 11.73 -0.19
CA ARG A 125 -13.27 12.24 -1.22
C ARG A 125 -13.01 13.70 -1.62
N LYS A 126 -12.18 14.40 -0.85
CA LYS A 126 -11.70 15.78 -1.12
C LYS A 126 -10.26 15.90 -0.62
N PRO A 127 -9.39 16.68 -1.30
CA PRO A 127 -8.02 16.84 -0.83
C PRO A 127 -7.99 17.53 0.53
N HIS A 128 -7.38 16.87 1.51
CA HIS A 128 -7.13 17.44 2.84
C HIS A 128 -5.63 17.42 3.12
N ARG A 129 -5.05 18.58 3.42
CA ARG A 129 -3.62 18.71 3.77
C ARG A 129 -3.36 18.19 5.18
N ILE A 130 -3.41 16.87 5.38
CA ILE A 130 -3.30 16.22 6.70
C ILE A 130 -1.98 15.50 6.93
N PHE A 131 -1.04 15.68 6.01
CA PHE A 131 0.28 15.04 6.05
C PHE A 131 1.36 15.88 6.74
N ASP A 132 0.98 17.03 7.32
CA ASP A 132 1.84 17.86 8.19
C ASP A 132 2.00 17.20 9.59
N ILE A 133 2.25 15.90 9.62
CA ILE A 133 2.55 15.15 10.85
C ILE A 133 4.06 15.19 11.11
N SER A 134 4.41 15.15 12.39
CA SER A 134 5.77 15.49 12.83
C SER A 134 6.75 14.34 12.75
N ARG A 135 6.24 13.10 12.70
CA ARG A 135 7.01 11.87 12.75
C ARG A 135 6.44 10.88 11.76
N TRP A 136 7.14 10.71 10.64
CA TRP A 136 6.97 9.58 9.75
C TRP A 136 7.94 8.48 10.15
N SER A 137 7.54 7.23 9.94
CA SER A 137 8.25 6.01 10.33
C SER A 137 8.51 5.90 11.84
N SER A 138 7.55 6.30 12.68
CA SER A 138 7.63 6.22 14.15
C SER A 138 6.57 5.34 14.81
N GLY A 139 5.61 4.79 14.06
CA GLY A 139 4.49 4.00 14.58
C GLY A 139 3.43 4.86 15.31
N SER A 140 3.47 6.18 15.14
CA SER A 140 2.51 7.13 15.73
C SER A 140 1.71 7.92 14.69
N GLU A 141 1.85 7.57 13.42
CA GLU A 141 1.29 8.28 12.27
C GLU A 141 -0.24 8.26 12.33
N LEU A 142 -0.84 7.12 12.65
CA LEU A 142 -2.29 6.99 12.78
C LEU A 142 -2.81 7.89 13.91
N GLU A 143 -2.18 7.83 15.08
CA GLU A 143 -2.59 8.63 16.24
C GLU A 143 -2.46 10.14 15.96
N GLU A 144 -1.31 10.57 15.42
CA GLU A 144 -1.06 11.98 15.07
C GLU A 144 -2.05 12.47 14.01
N THR A 145 -2.32 11.64 12.99
CA THR A 145 -3.28 11.96 11.93
C THR A 145 -4.69 12.09 12.49
N VAL A 146 -5.17 11.12 13.30
CA VAL A 146 -6.49 11.19 13.92
C VAL A 146 -6.62 12.40 14.84
N ALA A 147 -5.60 12.73 15.63
CA ALA A 147 -5.58 13.92 16.47
C ALA A 147 -5.69 15.21 15.64
N LEU A 148 -5.00 15.27 14.50
CA LEU A 148 -5.09 16.37 13.54
C LEU A 148 -6.50 16.50 12.95
N LEU A 149 -7.10 15.39 12.51
CA LEU A 149 -8.44 15.35 11.94
C LEU A 149 -9.50 15.83 12.93
N ARG A 150 -9.45 15.34 14.17
CA ARG A 150 -10.31 15.79 15.26
C ARG A 150 -10.17 17.28 15.53
N ARG A 151 -8.93 17.79 15.61
CA ARG A 151 -8.65 19.22 15.82
C ARG A 151 -9.23 20.09 14.70
N ARG A 152 -9.16 19.61 13.46
CA ARG A 152 -9.67 20.32 12.27
C ARG A 152 -11.16 20.05 11.98
N ARG A 153 -11.84 19.23 12.78
CA ARG A 153 -13.24 18.81 12.61
C ARG A 153 -13.52 18.21 11.22
N ILE A 154 -12.57 17.42 10.70
CA ILE A 154 -12.74 16.68 9.45
C ILE A 154 -13.38 15.32 9.79
N THR A 155 -14.46 14.96 9.10
CA THR A 155 -15.14 13.68 9.35
C THR A 155 -14.26 12.54 8.85
N HIS A 156 -14.06 11.54 9.70
CA HIS A 156 -13.18 10.42 9.37
C HIS A 156 -13.64 9.14 10.05
N GLU A 157 -13.25 8.02 9.48
CA GLU A 157 -13.39 6.71 10.07
C GLU A 157 -12.03 5.99 10.06
N VAL A 158 -11.76 5.25 11.13
CA VAL A 158 -10.64 4.32 11.20
C VAL A 158 -11.26 2.93 11.16
N LEU A 159 -10.89 2.13 10.15
CA LEU A 159 -11.41 0.77 10.00
C LEU A 159 -10.62 -0.18 10.89
N ASP A 160 -10.87 -0.09 12.19
CA ASP A 160 -10.13 -0.81 13.21
C ASP A 160 -10.30 -2.34 13.14
N GLU A 161 -11.30 -2.83 12.42
CA GLU A 161 -11.50 -4.25 12.13
C GLU A 161 -10.42 -4.85 11.22
N PHE A 162 -9.68 -4.01 10.50
CA PHE A 162 -8.55 -4.43 9.67
C PHE A 162 -7.22 -4.01 10.29
N ARG A 163 -6.21 -4.87 10.17
CA ARG A 163 -4.81 -4.60 10.55
C ARG A 163 -3.91 -5.22 9.49
N LEU A 164 -3.47 -4.39 8.56
CA LEU A 164 -2.68 -4.82 7.41
C LEU A 164 -1.21 -4.96 7.82
N LEU A 165 -0.55 -5.98 7.28
CA LEU A 165 0.87 -6.26 7.51
C LEU A 165 1.67 -5.80 6.28
N ASP A 166 2.54 -4.81 6.47
CA ASP A 166 3.59 -4.48 5.52
C ASP A 166 4.78 -5.41 5.74
N ILE A 167 5.49 -5.73 4.67
CA ILE A 167 6.66 -6.59 4.73
C ILE A 167 7.90 -5.72 4.63
N ASP A 168 8.41 -5.26 5.77
CA ASP A 168 9.62 -4.43 5.89
C ASP A 168 10.80 -5.21 6.47
N THR A 169 10.50 -6.18 7.34
CA THR A 169 11.48 -6.93 8.11
C THR A 169 11.42 -8.44 7.82
N ILE A 170 12.43 -9.17 8.28
CA ILE A 170 12.43 -10.63 8.19
C ILE A 170 11.31 -11.20 9.08
N GLU A 171 11.04 -10.57 10.21
CA GLU A 171 9.96 -10.94 11.11
C GLU A 171 8.59 -10.85 10.41
N ASP A 172 8.35 -9.78 9.64
CA ASP A 172 7.11 -9.61 8.85
C ASP A 172 7.01 -10.68 7.76
N LEU A 173 8.13 -10.98 7.10
CA LEU A 173 8.21 -12.03 6.09
C LEU A 173 7.88 -13.41 6.68
N VAL A 174 8.45 -13.76 7.83
CA VAL A 174 8.14 -15.00 8.55
C VAL A 174 6.67 -15.05 8.96
N GLN A 175 6.12 -13.91 9.40
CA GLN A 175 4.70 -13.81 9.73
C GLN A 175 3.80 -14.02 8.50
N LEU A 176 4.16 -13.46 7.34
CA LEU A 176 3.46 -13.68 6.07
C LEU A 176 3.47 -15.16 5.68
N MET A 177 4.63 -15.82 5.76
CA MET A 177 4.81 -17.23 5.39
C MET A 177 4.02 -18.18 6.30
N ARG A 178 3.85 -17.83 7.58
CA ARG A 178 3.07 -18.61 8.55
C ARG A 178 1.58 -18.24 8.55
N GLY A 179 1.21 -17.11 7.95
CA GLY A 179 -0.13 -16.56 7.94
C GLY A 179 -1.06 -17.24 6.92
N PRO A 180 -2.38 -17.17 7.13
CA PRO A 180 -3.36 -17.77 6.22
C PRO A 180 -3.35 -17.08 4.85
N GLU A 181 -3.39 -17.87 3.77
CA GLU A 181 -3.57 -17.37 2.40
C GLU A 181 -5.00 -16.86 2.21
N THR A 182 -5.21 -15.57 2.47
CA THR A 182 -6.55 -14.93 2.37
C THR A 182 -6.84 -14.36 0.99
N VAL A 183 -5.81 -14.18 0.15
CA VAL A 183 -5.89 -13.68 -1.23
C VAL A 183 -5.11 -14.65 -2.12
N ASP A 184 -5.67 -14.98 -3.28
CA ASP A 184 -4.97 -15.76 -4.31
C ASP A 184 -3.77 -14.94 -4.83
N ALA A 185 -2.56 -15.43 -4.54
CA ALA A 185 -1.30 -14.74 -4.81
C ALA A 185 -0.23 -15.73 -5.33
N PRO A 186 -0.42 -16.30 -6.53
CA PRO A 186 0.40 -17.40 -7.04
C PRO A 186 1.87 -17.04 -7.25
N GLU A 187 2.17 -15.83 -7.73
CA GLU A 187 3.57 -15.40 -7.94
C GLU A 187 4.28 -15.20 -6.61
N THR A 188 3.59 -14.60 -5.65
CA THR A 188 4.04 -14.39 -4.27
C THR A 188 4.31 -15.72 -3.60
N ASN A 189 3.34 -16.63 -3.61
CA ASN A 189 3.47 -17.94 -2.97
C ASN A 189 4.62 -18.75 -3.60
N THR A 190 4.74 -18.74 -4.93
CA THR A 190 5.86 -19.39 -5.64
C THR A 190 7.21 -18.81 -5.21
N PHE A 191 7.32 -17.48 -5.11
CA PHE A 191 8.54 -16.82 -4.68
C PHE A 191 8.89 -17.17 -3.23
N LEU A 192 7.91 -17.14 -2.33
CA LEU A 192 8.10 -17.44 -0.91
C LEU A 192 8.53 -18.90 -0.70
N THR A 193 7.96 -19.88 -1.41
CA THR A 193 8.40 -21.27 -1.35
C THR A 193 9.86 -21.42 -1.78
N ALA A 194 10.25 -20.81 -2.89
CA ALA A 194 11.64 -20.86 -3.36
C ALA A 194 12.62 -20.14 -2.41
N LEU A 195 12.15 -19.09 -1.73
CA LEU A 195 12.93 -18.36 -0.74
C LEU A 195 13.14 -19.19 0.54
N ASP A 196 12.11 -19.89 1.00
CA ASP A 196 12.15 -20.79 2.16
C ASP A 196 13.15 -21.93 1.94
N GLU A 197 13.06 -22.62 0.79
CA GLU A 197 13.99 -23.70 0.41
C GLU A 197 15.45 -23.25 0.37
N ARG A 198 15.69 -21.95 0.11
CA ARG A 198 17.02 -21.38 -0.03
C ARG A 198 17.61 -20.88 1.29
N LEU A 199 16.78 -20.33 2.16
CA LEU A 199 17.21 -19.63 3.38
C LEU A 199 16.88 -20.38 4.67
N ASP A 200 16.11 -21.47 4.59
CA ASP A 200 15.79 -22.37 5.70
C ASP A 200 15.06 -21.64 6.85
N PHE A 201 14.03 -20.84 6.52
CA PHE A 201 13.26 -20.10 7.53
C PHE A 201 12.33 -20.99 8.37
N ALA A 202 12.19 -22.26 8.00
CA ALA A 202 11.27 -23.22 8.60
C ALA A 202 11.84 -24.00 9.81
N ASP A 203 13.09 -23.75 10.24
CA ASP A 203 13.72 -24.34 11.43
C ASP A 203 13.63 -23.46 12.70
#